data_AF-A0A2V3DV23-F1
#
_entry.id   AF-A0A2V3DV23-F1
#
_cell.length_a   1.000
_cell.length_b   1.000
_cell.length_c   1.000
_cell.angle_alpha   90.00
_cell.angle_beta   90.00
_cell.angle_gamma   90.00
#
_symmetry.space_group_name_H-M   'P 1'
#
loop_
_entity.id
_entity.type
_entity.pdbx_description
1 polymer ?
#
loop_
_entity_poly.entity_id
_entity_poly.type
_entity_poly.pdbx_seq_one_letter_code
_entity_poly.pdbx_strand_id
1 'polypeptide(L)'
;MFGFSWLDAVLVLWLLWQLIYGLKAGLVVGLGGIAGFVAGALGAFFAAPFISQFAPSPGWRTAMVIGSTILLMAIGHALGMKLGRAIGRGVKSDSIRAVNRLLGGALNVVVGSLVISILAFGVGNLGIPLVSAQLGKSQVISRIEAWTPDPVKAAVAQVRSLVLEEGIPALLNPTGPNVEVAAPTTDTNTPAWNAAAKSVMKISGTAFQCGQNQTGTGFVVSPGRVLTNAHVVAGVSMPIVQTQTQGALPAKVVYFDAVKDLAVLAVDSLDATPLPTAATVPGNTAAAFAGYPLGGPLQVRPATVLSSGPMLVPDITGGAKSLLDVYQLAGNVQSGNSGGPLLDKDGHVVGVVFAKATSNEQVGFALTMAEAAPVIAAAPSLSNAVGAGACKVG
;
A
#
# COMPACT_ATOMS: atom_id res chain seq x y z
N MET A 1 7.56 -11.37 -27.68
CA MET A 1 7.63 -9.89 -27.73
C MET A 1 7.81 -9.42 -26.30
N PHE A 2 8.95 -8.80 -25.97
CA PHE A 2 9.30 -8.38 -24.62
C PHE A 2 8.16 -7.51 -24.06
N GLY A 3 7.62 -7.85 -22.88
CA GLY A 3 6.51 -7.14 -22.22
C GLY A 3 6.89 -5.74 -21.73
N PHE A 4 7.50 -4.95 -22.61
CA PHE A 4 8.06 -3.63 -22.38
C PHE A 4 6.97 -2.61 -22.73
N SER A 5 6.52 -1.87 -21.73
CA SER A 5 5.53 -0.81 -21.91
C SER A 5 6.17 0.45 -22.51
N TRP A 6 5.36 1.34 -23.10
CA TRP A 6 5.86 2.67 -23.50
C TRP A 6 6.38 3.46 -22.28
N LEU A 7 5.79 3.22 -21.10
CA LEU A 7 6.26 3.76 -19.83
C LEU A 7 7.67 3.27 -19.53
N ASP A 8 7.97 1.99 -19.74
CA ASP A 8 9.33 1.46 -19.55
C ASP A 8 10.35 2.16 -20.48
N ALA A 9 9.98 2.48 -21.72
CA ALA A 9 10.85 3.24 -22.61
C ALA A 9 11.16 4.65 -22.07
N VAL A 10 10.14 5.35 -21.57
CA VAL A 10 10.31 6.67 -20.94
C VAL A 10 11.18 6.58 -19.69
N LEU A 11 10.92 5.60 -18.81
CA LEU A 11 11.67 5.42 -17.57
C LEU A 11 13.13 5.03 -17.84
N VAL A 12 13.41 4.17 -18.82
CA VAL A 12 14.79 3.82 -19.21
C VAL A 12 15.51 5.03 -19.79
N LEU A 13 14.89 5.78 -20.70
CA LEU A 13 15.51 7.01 -21.24
C LEU A 13 15.83 8.00 -20.12
N TRP A 14 14.94 8.11 -19.14
CA TRP A 14 15.16 8.96 -17.98
C TRP A 14 16.29 8.45 -17.08
N LEU A 15 16.37 7.16 -16.78
CA LEU A 15 17.46 6.58 -15.99
C LEU A 15 18.81 6.68 -16.71
N LEU A 16 18.83 6.50 -18.03
CA LEU A 16 20.03 6.72 -18.86
C LEU A 16 20.46 8.18 -18.83
N TRP A 17 19.50 9.11 -18.90
CA TRP A 17 19.78 10.53 -18.75
C TRP A 17 20.37 10.85 -17.37
N GLN A 18 19.81 10.28 -16.28
CA GLN A 18 20.36 10.42 -14.93
C GLN A 18 21.77 9.85 -14.80
N LEU A 19 22.05 8.70 -15.43
CA LEU A 19 23.39 8.11 -15.47
C LEU A 19 24.37 9.05 -16.19
N ILE A 20 24.06 9.48 -17.41
CA ILE A 20 24.93 10.36 -18.21
C ILE A 20 25.17 11.68 -17.48
N TYR A 21 24.12 12.23 -16.87
CA TYR A 21 24.21 13.45 -16.10
C TYR A 21 25.09 13.26 -14.86
N GLY A 22 24.90 12.18 -14.10
CA GLY A 22 25.70 11.87 -12.92
C GLY A 22 27.18 11.61 -13.23
N LEU A 23 27.47 10.93 -14.35
CA LEU A 23 28.83 10.73 -14.87
C LEU A 23 29.51 12.05 -15.22
N LYS A 24 28.75 13.06 -15.67
CA LYS A 24 29.27 14.41 -15.96
C LYS A 24 29.43 15.26 -14.70
N ALA A 25 28.48 15.15 -13.77
CA ALA A 25 28.39 15.99 -12.57
C ALA A 25 29.34 15.54 -11.44
N GLY A 26 29.57 14.24 -11.29
CA GLY A 26 30.37 13.65 -10.20
C GLY A 26 29.62 13.52 -8.87
N LEU A 27 30.25 12.84 -7.90
CA LEU A 27 29.61 12.42 -6.65
C LEU A 27 29.13 13.59 -5.78
N VAL A 28 29.96 14.62 -5.59
CA VAL A 28 29.64 15.76 -4.72
C VAL A 28 28.39 16.50 -5.19
N VAL A 29 28.24 16.64 -6.51
CA VAL A 29 27.04 17.25 -7.11
C VAL A 29 25.83 16.34 -6.92
N GLY A 30 26.00 15.03 -7.05
CA GLY A 30 24.96 14.03 -6.78
C GLY A 30 24.48 14.06 -5.32
N LEU A 31 25.40 14.09 -4.35
CA LEU A 31 25.09 14.20 -2.93
C LEU A 31 24.35 15.50 -2.61
N GLY A 32 24.80 16.62 -3.21
CA GLY A 32 24.07 17.89 -3.13
C GLY A 32 22.65 17.76 -3.69
N GLY A 33 22.48 17.10 -4.84
CA GLY A 33 21.17 16.81 -5.43
C GLY A 33 20.26 15.97 -4.53
N ILE A 34 20.80 15.00 -3.79
CA ILE A 34 20.05 14.22 -2.79
C ILE A 34 19.59 15.10 -1.65
N ALA A 35 20.52 15.83 -1.02
CA ALA A 35 20.19 16.70 0.10
C ALA A 35 19.11 17.72 -0.32
N GLY A 36 19.25 18.28 -1.52
CA GLY A 36 18.27 19.18 -2.11
C GLY A 36 16.92 18.52 -2.37
N PHE A 37 16.89 17.30 -2.91
CA PHE A 37 15.66 16.55 -3.14
C PHE A 37 14.93 16.25 -1.84
N VAL A 38 15.64 15.79 -0.81
CA VAL A 38 15.09 15.51 0.53
C VAL A 38 14.54 16.80 1.14
N ALA A 39 15.28 17.92 1.06
CA ALA A 39 14.81 19.21 1.52
C ALA A 39 13.56 19.67 0.76
N GLY A 40 13.50 19.45 -0.55
CA GLY A 40 12.32 19.73 -1.38
C GLY A 40 11.11 18.88 -1.00
N ALA A 41 11.31 17.59 -0.71
CA ALA A 41 10.24 16.70 -0.24
C ALA A 41 9.73 17.11 1.15
N LEU A 42 10.61 17.48 2.08
CA LEU A 42 10.23 18.02 3.39
C LEU A 42 9.47 19.35 3.24
N GLY A 43 9.94 20.24 2.36
CA GLY A 43 9.25 21.49 2.04
C GLY A 43 7.86 21.23 1.46
N ALA A 44 7.72 20.23 0.59
CA ALA A 44 6.43 19.83 0.03
C ALA A 44 5.46 19.32 1.10
N PHE A 45 5.95 18.53 2.06
CA PHE A 45 5.15 18.05 3.18
C PHE A 45 4.55 19.21 3.99
N PHE A 46 5.35 20.21 4.35
CA PHE A 46 4.87 21.39 5.07
C PHE A 46 3.99 22.31 4.20
N ALA A 47 4.22 22.36 2.90
CA ALA A 47 3.43 23.19 1.99
C ALA A 47 2.09 22.56 1.59
N ALA A 48 1.98 21.22 1.63
CA ALA A 48 0.79 20.47 1.24
C ALA A 48 -0.51 20.98 1.89
N PRO A 49 -0.62 21.18 3.23
CA PRO A 49 -1.83 21.68 3.84
C PRO A 49 -2.23 23.05 3.28
N PHE A 50 -1.25 23.92 3.00
CA PHE A 50 -1.48 25.26 2.44
C PHE A 50 -1.92 25.24 0.98
N ILE A 51 -1.24 24.48 0.12
CA ILE A 51 -1.60 24.34 -1.29
C ILE A 51 -3.00 23.76 -1.45
N SER A 52 -3.38 22.86 -0.54
CA SER A 52 -4.66 22.17 -0.59
C SER A 52 -5.86 23.08 -0.32
N GLN A 53 -5.65 24.25 0.30
CA GLN A 53 -6.69 25.26 0.60
C GLN A 53 -7.19 25.97 -0.66
N PHE A 54 -6.33 26.11 -1.67
CA PHE A 54 -6.61 26.84 -2.90
C PHE A 54 -7.25 25.96 -3.97
N ALA A 55 -7.51 24.69 -3.65
CA ALA A 55 -8.04 23.73 -4.59
C ALA A 55 -9.54 23.96 -4.85
N PRO A 56 -9.96 24.21 -6.11
CA PRO A 56 -11.37 24.46 -6.43
C PRO A 56 -12.27 23.23 -6.26
N SER A 57 -11.69 22.02 -6.24
CA SER A 57 -12.43 20.78 -6.01
C SER A 57 -11.52 19.70 -5.38
N PRO A 58 -12.10 18.63 -4.80
CA PRO A 58 -11.32 17.54 -4.21
C PRO A 58 -10.34 16.88 -5.20
N GLY A 59 -10.73 16.71 -6.46
CA GLY A 59 -9.83 16.18 -7.50
C GLY A 59 -8.66 17.12 -7.80
N TRP A 60 -8.92 18.43 -7.85
CA TRP A 60 -7.86 19.43 -7.99
C TRP A 60 -6.95 19.50 -6.77
N ARG A 61 -7.47 19.22 -5.56
CA ARG A 61 -6.68 19.21 -4.33
C ARG A 61 -5.53 18.21 -4.42
N THR A 62 -5.84 16.97 -4.79
CA THR A 62 -4.85 15.91 -4.97
C THR A 62 -3.87 16.25 -6.09
N ALA A 63 -4.37 16.73 -7.23
CA ALA A 63 -3.52 17.11 -8.37
C ALA A 63 -2.55 18.25 -8.02
N MET A 64 -3.03 19.27 -7.30
CA MET A 64 -2.21 20.40 -6.87
C MET A 64 -1.16 19.98 -5.87
N VAL A 65 -1.51 19.16 -4.86
CA VAL A 65 -0.55 18.66 -3.87
C VAL A 65 0.51 17.77 -4.52
N ILE A 66 0.14 16.89 -5.43
CA ILE A 66 1.11 16.07 -6.18
C ILE A 66 1.99 16.98 -7.04
N GLY A 67 1.40 17.85 -7.85
CA GLY A 67 2.13 18.75 -8.74
C GLY A 67 3.11 19.65 -8.01
N SER A 68 2.69 20.25 -6.90
CA SER A 68 3.57 21.06 -6.05
C SER A 68 4.67 20.26 -5.38
N THR A 69 4.37 19.02 -4.97
CA THR A 69 5.37 18.13 -4.38
C THR A 69 6.47 17.81 -5.37
N ILE A 70 6.09 17.43 -6.59
CA ILE A 70 7.03 17.19 -7.69
C ILE A 70 7.86 18.45 -7.99
N LEU A 71 7.20 19.61 -8.05
CA LEU A 71 7.86 20.88 -8.33
C LEU A 71 8.89 21.23 -7.23
N LEU A 72 8.52 21.12 -5.96
CA LEU A 72 9.41 21.42 -4.83
C LEU A 72 10.57 20.43 -4.74
N MET A 73 10.34 19.15 -5.01
CA MET A 73 11.40 18.14 -5.09
C MET A 73 12.36 18.45 -6.24
N ALA A 74 11.85 18.86 -7.41
CA ALA A 74 12.67 19.24 -8.56
C ALA A 74 13.48 20.52 -8.30
N ILE A 75 12.87 21.55 -7.69
CA ILE A 75 13.55 22.78 -7.28
C ILE A 75 14.64 22.48 -6.25
N GLY A 76 14.29 21.75 -5.20
CA GLY A 76 15.23 21.34 -4.16
C GLY A 76 16.41 20.59 -4.75
N HIS A 77 16.15 19.60 -5.60
CA HIS A 77 17.20 18.85 -6.31
C HIS A 77 18.10 19.79 -7.15
N ALA A 78 17.52 20.71 -7.93
CA ALA A 78 18.28 21.67 -8.73
C ALA A 78 19.17 22.60 -7.88
N LEU A 79 18.66 23.09 -6.75
CA LEU A 79 19.40 23.92 -5.80
C LEU A 79 20.52 23.14 -5.13
N GLY A 80 20.22 21.93 -4.68
CA GLY A 80 21.19 21.02 -4.09
C GLY A 80 22.34 20.69 -5.03
N MET A 81 22.05 20.47 -6.31
CA MET A 81 23.08 20.29 -7.32
C MET A 81 23.91 21.56 -7.57
N LYS A 82 23.29 22.75 -7.57
CA LYS A 82 24.03 24.02 -7.67
C LYS A 82 25.00 24.19 -6.48
N LEU A 83 24.55 23.87 -5.27
CA LEU A 83 25.37 23.91 -4.07
C LEU A 83 26.49 22.87 -4.11
N GLY A 84 26.18 21.63 -4.49
CA GLY A 84 27.17 20.57 -4.66
C GLY A 84 28.21 20.91 -5.71
N ARG A 85 27.84 21.59 -6.80
CA ARG A 85 28.79 22.13 -7.79
C ARG A 85 29.68 23.21 -7.20
N ALA A 86 29.15 24.10 -6.36
CA ALA A 86 29.95 25.15 -5.73
C ALA A 86 31.02 24.55 -4.79
N ILE A 87 30.63 23.56 -3.98
CA ILE A 87 31.51 22.84 -3.05
C ILE A 87 32.55 21.99 -3.81
N GLY A 88 32.12 21.31 -4.89
CA GLY A 88 32.96 20.40 -5.65
C GLY A 88 34.10 21.03 -6.46
N ARG A 89 34.15 22.36 -6.60
CA ARG A 89 35.22 23.06 -7.36
C ARG A 89 36.62 22.87 -6.78
N GLY A 90 36.74 22.40 -5.53
CA GLY A 90 38.01 22.20 -4.84
C GLY A 90 38.77 20.90 -5.16
N VAL A 91 38.13 19.90 -5.78
CA VAL A 91 38.75 18.57 -5.98
C VAL A 91 39.45 18.48 -7.34
N LYS A 92 40.78 18.61 -7.37
CA LYS A 92 41.58 18.68 -8.61
C LYS A 92 42.28 17.38 -9.04
N SER A 93 42.25 16.31 -8.24
CA SER A 93 43.00 15.07 -8.55
C SER A 93 42.40 14.27 -9.72
N ASP A 94 43.24 13.96 -10.72
CA ASP A 94 42.86 13.21 -11.93
C ASP A 94 42.55 11.73 -11.66
N SER A 95 43.28 11.07 -10.75
CA SER A 95 43.09 9.64 -10.42
C SER A 95 41.77 9.37 -9.70
N ILE A 96 41.26 10.35 -8.94
CA ILE A 96 39.97 10.24 -8.23
C ILE A 96 38.81 10.62 -9.16
N ARG A 97 39.08 11.27 -10.30
CA ARG A 97 38.06 11.79 -11.20
C ARG A 97 37.22 10.69 -11.84
N ALA A 98 37.84 9.58 -12.27
CA ALA A 98 37.11 8.45 -12.88
C ALA A 98 36.16 7.79 -11.87
N VAL A 99 36.65 7.49 -10.66
CA VAL A 99 35.86 6.93 -9.56
C VAL A 99 34.75 7.88 -9.15
N ASN A 100 35.04 9.18 -8.99
CA ASN A 100 34.06 10.21 -8.64
C ASN A 100 32.93 10.33 -9.68
N ARG A 101 33.26 10.19 -10.97
CA ARG A 101 32.26 10.19 -12.05
C ARG A 101 31.40 8.95 -12.01
N LEU A 102 32.01 7.77 -11.91
CA LEU A 102 31.27 6.49 -11.80
C LEU A 102 30.32 6.48 -10.60
N LEU A 103 30.82 6.87 -9.43
CA LEU A 103 30.01 6.99 -8.22
C LEU A 103 28.92 8.06 -8.37
N GLY A 104 29.20 9.19 -9.01
CA GLY A 104 28.19 10.20 -9.34
C GLY A 104 27.10 9.69 -10.27
N GLY A 105 27.46 8.90 -11.29
CA GLY A 105 26.53 8.24 -12.19
C GLY A 105 25.62 7.25 -11.45
N ALA A 106 26.22 6.33 -10.70
CA ALA A 106 25.50 5.34 -9.91
C ALA A 106 24.55 6.00 -8.89
N LEU A 107 25.03 7.03 -8.18
CA LEU A 107 24.22 7.76 -7.20
C LEU A 107 23.00 8.42 -7.85
N ASN A 108 23.16 9.10 -8.99
CA ASN A 108 22.02 9.74 -9.66
C ASN A 108 21.00 8.72 -10.19
N VAL A 109 21.44 7.54 -10.63
CA VAL A 109 20.52 6.45 -10.97
C VAL A 109 19.73 6.00 -9.75
N VAL A 110 20.36 5.84 -8.58
CA VAL A 110 19.66 5.47 -7.34
C VAL A 110 18.62 6.52 -6.95
N VAL A 111 19.00 7.80 -6.97
CA VAL A 111 18.08 8.91 -6.69
C VAL A 111 16.94 8.92 -7.68
N GLY A 112 17.28 8.72 -8.95
CA GLY A 112 16.31 8.65 -10.00
C GLY A 112 15.27 7.55 -9.72
N SER A 113 15.74 6.33 -9.50
CA SER A 113 14.88 5.21 -9.16
C SER A 113 13.98 5.50 -7.95
N LEU A 114 14.49 6.19 -6.92
CA LEU A 114 13.68 6.60 -5.77
C LEU A 114 12.56 7.59 -6.15
N VAL A 115 12.84 8.57 -7.01
CA VAL A 115 11.80 9.51 -7.50
C VAL A 115 10.72 8.74 -8.26
N ILE A 116 11.11 7.82 -9.16
CA ILE A 116 10.16 6.97 -9.89
C ILE A 116 9.29 6.20 -8.90
N SER A 117 9.88 5.57 -7.88
CA SER A 117 9.12 4.79 -6.88
C SER A 117 8.11 5.64 -6.11
N ILE A 118 8.48 6.86 -5.71
CA ILE A 118 7.57 7.78 -5.00
C ILE A 118 6.40 8.18 -5.91
N LEU A 119 6.69 8.52 -7.17
CA LEU A 119 5.68 8.90 -8.16
C LEU A 119 4.74 7.72 -8.47
N ALA A 120 5.31 6.55 -8.76
CA ALA A 120 4.58 5.33 -9.05
C ALA A 120 3.63 4.97 -7.90
N PHE A 121 4.09 5.10 -6.66
CA PHE A 121 3.26 4.90 -5.48
C PHE A 121 2.10 5.89 -5.40
N GLY A 122 2.41 7.19 -5.45
CA GLY A 122 1.39 8.24 -5.32
C GLY A 122 0.31 8.10 -6.39
N VAL A 123 0.72 7.85 -7.62
CA VAL A 123 -0.17 7.68 -8.77
C VAL A 123 -0.92 6.35 -8.72
N GLY A 124 -0.26 5.25 -8.32
CA GLY A 124 -0.88 3.93 -8.23
C GLY A 124 -2.02 3.87 -7.20
N ASN A 125 -1.93 4.67 -6.13
CA ASN A 125 -2.97 4.78 -5.11
C ASN A 125 -4.15 5.68 -5.49
N LEU A 126 -4.09 6.39 -6.62
CA LEU A 126 -5.23 7.18 -7.11
C LEU A 126 -6.37 6.29 -7.65
N GLY A 127 -6.12 5.00 -7.89
CA GLY A 127 -7.11 4.10 -8.45
C GLY A 127 -7.61 4.55 -9.83
N ILE A 128 -6.76 5.19 -10.63
CA ILE A 128 -7.10 5.59 -12.00
C ILE A 128 -6.80 4.40 -12.93
N PRO A 129 -7.80 3.75 -13.56
CA PRO A 129 -7.61 2.49 -14.28
C PRO A 129 -6.50 2.55 -15.34
N LEU A 130 -6.50 3.60 -16.16
CA LEU A 130 -5.53 3.77 -17.25
C LEU A 130 -4.09 3.87 -16.73
N VAL A 131 -3.89 4.54 -15.60
CA VAL A 131 -2.55 4.78 -15.08
C VAL A 131 -2.07 3.59 -14.25
N SER A 132 -2.93 3.05 -13.38
CA SER A 132 -2.65 1.85 -12.60
C SER A 132 -2.34 0.64 -13.50
N ALA A 133 -2.98 0.53 -14.67
CA ALA A 133 -2.70 -0.53 -15.63
C ALA A 133 -1.31 -0.40 -16.27
N GLN A 134 -0.81 0.82 -16.51
CA GLN A 134 0.54 1.04 -17.04
C GLN A 134 1.61 0.79 -15.97
N LEU A 135 1.38 1.24 -14.74
CA LEU A 135 2.27 1.01 -13.61
C LEU A 135 2.42 -0.49 -13.31
N GLY A 136 1.31 -1.23 -13.27
CA GLY A 136 1.33 -2.68 -13.02
C GLY A 136 2.02 -3.51 -14.10
N LYS A 137 2.14 -2.99 -15.33
CA LYS A 137 2.82 -3.66 -16.45
C LYS A 137 4.30 -3.27 -16.58
N SER A 138 4.75 -2.25 -15.85
CA SER A 138 6.11 -1.72 -15.98
C SER A 138 7.14 -2.68 -15.39
N GLN A 139 8.03 -3.16 -16.25
CA GLN A 139 9.18 -3.97 -15.84
C GLN A 139 10.24 -3.13 -15.13
N VAL A 140 10.34 -1.84 -15.46
CA VAL A 140 11.30 -0.95 -14.79
C VAL A 140 10.91 -0.72 -13.33
N ILE A 141 9.63 -0.44 -13.06
CA ILE A 141 9.14 -0.22 -11.68
C ILE A 141 9.31 -1.50 -10.85
N SER A 142 8.88 -2.65 -11.37
CA SER A 142 9.00 -3.93 -10.64
C SER A 142 10.46 -4.28 -10.32
N ARG A 143 11.40 -3.97 -11.22
CA ARG A 143 12.84 -4.17 -11.00
C ARG A 143 13.40 -3.19 -9.97
N ILE A 144 13.01 -1.91 -10.02
CA ILE A 144 13.39 -0.92 -9.02
C ILE A 144 12.94 -1.37 -7.64
N GLU A 145 11.69 -1.80 -7.50
CA GLU A 145 11.14 -2.29 -6.22
C GLU A 145 11.87 -3.53 -5.72
N ALA A 146 12.13 -4.50 -6.60
CA ALA A 146 12.85 -5.72 -6.26
C ALA A 146 14.28 -5.45 -5.77
N TRP A 147 14.96 -4.46 -6.35
CA TRP A 147 16.36 -4.14 -6.04
C TRP A 147 16.51 -3.07 -4.96
N THR A 148 15.41 -2.48 -4.49
CA THR A 148 15.45 -1.49 -3.40
C THR A 148 15.85 -2.17 -2.09
N PRO A 149 16.90 -1.70 -1.40
CA PRO A 149 17.31 -2.27 -0.10
C PRO A 149 16.26 -2.07 1.00
N ASP A 150 16.20 -2.97 1.97
CA ASP A 150 15.21 -2.95 3.04
C ASP A 150 15.23 -1.68 3.91
N PRO A 151 16.37 -1.08 4.25
CA PRO A 151 16.39 0.20 4.97
C PRO A 151 15.68 1.32 4.21
N VAL A 152 15.76 1.32 2.87
CA VAL A 152 15.08 2.32 2.02
C VAL A 152 13.59 2.02 1.96
N LYS A 153 13.19 0.75 1.84
CA LYS A 153 11.78 0.35 1.93
C LYS A 153 11.16 0.76 3.26
N ALA A 154 11.88 0.55 4.37
CA ALA A 154 11.45 0.94 5.70
C ALA A 154 11.29 2.47 5.84
N ALA A 155 12.26 3.25 5.34
CA ALA A 155 12.16 4.71 5.35
C ALA A 155 10.96 5.20 4.51
N VAL A 156 10.74 4.63 3.33
CA VAL A 156 9.56 4.95 2.50
C VAL A 156 8.26 4.55 3.22
N ALA A 157 8.22 3.39 3.86
CA ALA A 157 7.08 2.95 4.66
C ALA A 157 6.78 3.92 5.81
N GLN A 158 7.80 4.41 6.51
CA GLN A 158 7.64 5.41 7.58
C GLN A 158 7.06 6.73 7.06
N VAL A 159 7.45 7.17 5.87
CA VAL A 159 6.83 8.37 5.25
C VAL A 159 5.37 8.08 4.90
N ARG A 160 5.06 6.88 4.40
CA ARG A 160 3.69 6.49 4.05
C ARG A 160 2.78 6.39 5.28
N SER A 161 3.28 5.94 6.42
CA SER A 161 2.47 5.80 7.64
C SER A 161 1.96 7.15 8.14
N LEU A 162 2.76 8.22 8.02
CA LEU A 162 2.35 9.58 8.40
C LEU A 162 1.14 10.09 7.58
N VAL A 163 0.94 9.57 6.37
CA VAL A 163 -0.15 10.00 5.47
C VAL A 163 -1.36 9.06 5.58
N LEU A 164 -1.14 7.77 5.85
CA LEU A 164 -2.17 6.72 5.75
C LEU A 164 -2.70 6.23 7.11
N GLU A 165 -2.21 6.78 8.23
CA GLU A 165 -2.60 6.31 9.57
C GLU A 165 -4.10 6.44 9.88
N GLU A 166 -4.81 7.34 9.19
CA GLU A 166 -6.24 7.58 9.39
C GLU A 166 -7.17 6.51 8.77
N GLY A 167 -6.62 5.53 8.02
CA GLY A 167 -7.42 4.62 7.18
C GLY A 167 -7.89 3.30 7.82
N ILE A 168 -7.38 2.89 8.98
CA ILE A 168 -7.73 1.60 9.61
C ILE A 168 -8.57 1.81 10.88
N PRO A 169 -9.71 1.10 11.05
CA PRO A 169 -10.47 1.14 12.29
C PRO A 169 -9.61 0.77 13.51
N ALA A 170 -9.78 1.52 14.59
CA ALA A 170 -9.06 1.30 15.84
C ALA A 170 -10.04 0.86 16.94
N LEU A 171 -9.75 -0.29 17.57
CA LEU A 171 -10.56 -0.85 18.64
C LEU A 171 -9.85 -0.75 20.00
N LEU A 172 -10.66 -0.61 21.05
CA LEU A 172 -10.17 -0.72 22.43
C LEU A 172 -9.73 -2.16 22.70
N ASN A 173 -8.51 -2.33 23.21
CA ASN A 173 -8.00 -3.64 23.56
C ASN A 173 -8.66 -4.15 24.87
N PRO A 174 -9.36 -5.31 24.88
CA PRO A 174 -10.00 -5.85 26.09
C PRO A 174 -9.00 -6.22 27.20
N THR A 175 -7.77 -6.60 26.83
CA THR A 175 -6.74 -6.99 27.81
C THR A 175 -6.04 -5.81 28.49
N GLY A 176 -6.43 -4.56 28.15
CA GLY A 176 -5.87 -3.34 28.69
C GLY A 176 -4.62 -2.84 27.94
N PRO A 177 -4.19 -1.59 28.20
CA PRO A 177 -3.13 -0.93 27.44
C PRO A 177 -1.72 -1.48 27.69
N ASN A 178 -1.49 -2.24 28.79
CA ASN A 178 -0.16 -2.58 29.27
C ASN A 178 0.22 -4.07 29.14
N VAL A 179 -0.57 -4.90 28.45
CA VAL A 179 -0.16 -6.28 28.19
C VAL A 179 0.79 -6.27 27.00
N GLU A 180 2.09 -6.43 27.28
CA GLU A 180 3.11 -6.58 26.25
C GLU A 180 2.90 -7.92 25.54
N VAL A 181 2.50 -7.83 24.28
CA VAL A 181 2.28 -8.99 23.42
C VAL A 181 3.57 -9.20 22.63
N ALA A 182 4.21 -10.36 22.81
CA ALA A 182 5.41 -10.70 22.07
C ALA A 182 5.11 -10.73 20.55
N ALA A 183 5.97 -10.07 19.78
CA ALA A 183 5.88 -10.09 18.33
C ALA A 183 6.04 -11.53 17.82
N PRO A 184 5.14 -12.03 16.95
CA PRO A 184 5.28 -13.33 16.32
C PRO A 184 6.60 -13.43 15.53
N THR A 185 7.33 -14.53 15.69
CA THR A 185 8.64 -14.76 15.03
C THR A 185 8.61 -15.87 13.97
N THR A 186 7.42 -16.36 13.62
CA THR A 186 7.27 -17.46 12.65
C THR A 186 7.80 -17.04 11.28
N ASP A 187 8.60 -17.89 10.64
CA ASP A 187 9.06 -17.67 9.27
C ASP A 187 7.89 -17.73 8.30
N THR A 188 7.65 -16.63 7.58
CA THR A 188 6.54 -16.50 6.63
C THR A 188 6.83 -17.00 5.23
N ASN A 189 8.06 -17.42 4.94
CA ASN A 189 8.44 -17.88 3.61
C ASN A 189 8.15 -19.38 3.40
N THR A 190 6.89 -19.78 3.52
CA THR A 190 6.45 -21.17 3.32
C THR A 190 5.82 -21.37 1.94
N PRO A 191 5.90 -22.58 1.34
CA PRO A 191 5.23 -22.86 0.08
C PRO A 191 3.71 -22.58 0.11
N ALA A 192 3.06 -22.89 1.24
CA ALA A 192 1.63 -22.69 1.43
C ALA A 192 1.25 -21.21 1.42
N TRP A 193 1.93 -20.38 2.21
CA TRP A 193 1.65 -18.94 2.25
C TRP A 193 2.06 -18.23 0.96
N ASN A 194 3.15 -18.65 0.32
CA ASN A 194 3.55 -18.13 -0.99
C ASN A 194 2.54 -18.47 -2.09
N ALA A 195 1.91 -19.65 -2.02
CA ALA A 195 0.82 -20.02 -2.93
C ALA A 195 -0.43 -19.16 -2.67
N ALA A 196 -0.84 -19.03 -1.40
CA ALA A 196 -1.99 -18.23 -1.02
C ALA A 196 -1.83 -16.74 -1.38
N ALA A 197 -0.62 -16.19 -1.22
CA ALA A 197 -0.29 -14.81 -1.53
C ALA A 197 -0.57 -14.42 -3.00
N LYS A 198 -0.59 -15.38 -3.95
CA LYS A 198 -0.91 -15.12 -5.36
C LYS A 198 -2.38 -14.74 -5.58
N SER A 199 -3.25 -15.10 -4.65
CA SER A 199 -4.69 -14.79 -4.67
C SER A 199 -5.04 -13.56 -3.83
N VAL A 200 -4.02 -12.83 -3.36
CA VAL A 200 -4.17 -11.62 -2.55
C VAL A 200 -3.86 -10.38 -3.39
N MET A 201 -4.83 -9.48 -3.46
CA MET A 201 -4.86 -8.35 -4.38
C MET A 201 -4.89 -7.03 -3.63
N LYS A 202 -4.28 -6.01 -4.21
CA LYS A 202 -4.36 -4.65 -3.67
C LYS A 202 -5.63 -4.00 -4.18
N ILE A 203 -6.37 -3.34 -3.31
CA ILE A 203 -7.57 -2.59 -3.66
C ILE A 203 -7.26 -1.12 -3.50
N SER A 204 -7.65 -0.31 -4.48
CA SER A 204 -7.51 1.14 -4.42
C SER A 204 -8.67 1.86 -5.10
N GLY A 205 -8.93 3.10 -4.71
CA GLY A 205 -9.90 3.93 -5.39
C GLY A 205 -10.10 5.29 -4.72
N THR A 206 -10.53 6.28 -5.49
CA THR A 206 -10.83 7.60 -4.97
C THR A 206 -12.27 7.66 -4.46
N ALA A 207 -12.43 8.01 -3.20
CA ALA A 207 -13.71 8.35 -2.61
C ALA A 207 -13.95 9.86 -2.73
N PHE A 208 -14.47 10.29 -3.88
CA PHE A 208 -14.57 11.72 -4.24
C PHE A 208 -15.37 12.54 -3.23
N GLN A 209 -16.43 11.96 -2.66
CA GLN A 209 -17.27 12.61 -1.65
C GLN A 209 -16.51 12.88 -0.34
N CYS A 210 -15.47 12.10 -0.09
CA CYS A 210 -14.65 12.15 1.11
C CYS A 210 -13.39 12.99 0.91
N GLY A 211 -13.01 13.27 -0.35
CA GLY A 211 -11.74 13.88 -0.69
C GLY A 211 -10.52 13.02 -0.33
N GLN A 212 -10.70 11.70 -0.25
CA GLN A 212 -9.68 10.74 0.18
C GLN A 212 -9.48 9.64 -0.85
N ASN A 213 -8.28 9.05 -0.88
CA ASN A 213 -8.02 7.81 -1.60
C ASN A 213 -8.05 6.66 -0.61
N GLN A 214 -8.77 5.59 -0.97
CA GLN A 214 -8.79 4.36 -0.21
C GLN A 214 -7.74 3.40 -0.76
N THR A 215 -7.05 2.70 0.13
CA THR A 215 -6.19 1.56 -0.20
C THR A 215 -6.37 0.47 0.83
N GLY A 216 -6.39 -0.78 0.38
CA GLY A 216 -6.55 -1.94 1.23
C GLY A 216 -6.13 -3.22 0.53
N THR A 217 -6.50 -4.33 1.13
CA THR A 217 -6.26 -5.67 0.62
C THR A 217 -7.59 -6.35 0.37
N GLY A 218 -7.62 -7.25 -0.62
CA GLY A 218 -8.67 -8.26 -0.74
C GLY A 218 -8.10 -9.57 -1.23
N PHE A 219 -8.90 -10.62 -1.21
CA PHE A 219 -8.50 -11.93 -1.71
C PHE A 219 -9.62 -12.62 -2.49
N VAL A 220 -9.23 -13.50 -3.40
CA VAL A 220 -10.18 -14.19 -4.27
C VAL A 220 -10.95 -15.25 -3.48
N VAL A 221 -12.28 -15.19 -3.54
CA VAL A 221 -13.18 -16.12 -2.82
C VAL A 221 -14.03 -16.97 -3.74
N SER A 222 -14.20 -16.54 -4.99
CA SER A 222 -14.74 -17.33 -6.10
C SER A 222 -14.28 -16.73 -7.43
N PRO A 223 -14.44 -17.42 -8.58
CA PRO A 223 -14.02 -16.87 -9.87
C PRO A 223 -14.59 -15.47 -10.10
N GLY A 224 -13.72 -14.50 -10.35
CA GLY A 224 -14.12 -13.10 -10.54
C GLY A 224 -14.72 -12.41 -9.31
N ARG A 225 -14.50 -12.93 -8.09
CA ARG A 225 -14.97 -12.33 -6.83
C ARG A 225 -13.85 -12.16 -5.82
N VAL A 226 -13.71 -10.94 -5.32
CA VAL A 226 -12.72 -10.56 -4.31
C VAL A 226 -13.44 -10.10 -3.06
N LEU A 227 -13.16 -10.73 -1.92
CA LEU A 227 -13.63 -10.26 -0.61
C LEU A 227 -12.64 -9.22 -0.05
N THR A 228 -13.17 -8.20 0.58
CA THR A 228 -12.41 -7.15 1.29
C THR A 228 -13.26 -6.59 2.44
N ASN A 229 -12.75 -5.58 3.13
CA ASN A 229 -13.54 -4.82 4.08
C ASN A 229 -14.41 -3.77 3.39
N ALA A 230 -15.56 -3.45 3.99
CA ALA A 230 -16.45 -2.41 3.48
C ALA A 230 -15.79 -1.03 3.53
N HIS A 231 -15.03 -0.71 4.60
CA HIS A 231 -14.35 0.57 4.72
C HIS A 231 -13.28 0.81 3.62
N VAL A 232 -12.69 -0.26 3.07
CA VAL A 232 -11.70 -0.18 1.97
C VAL A 232 -12.31 0.35 0.68
N VAL A 233 -13.62 0.18 0.50
CA VAL A 233 -14.34 0.66 -0.70
C VAL A 233 -15.37 1.73 -0.40
N ALA A 234 -15.47 2.17 0.87
CA ALA A 234 -16.46 3.14 1.30
C ALA A 234 -16.35 4.46 0.50
N GLY A 235 -17.44 4.86 -0.15
CA GLY A 235 -17.50 6.06 -1.00
C GLY A 235 -16.76 5.96 -2.34
N VAL A 236 -16.17 4.80 -2.67
CA VAL A 236 -15.45 4.57 -3.93
C VAL A 236 -16.43 4.13 -5.02
N SER A 237 -16.56 4.91 -6.10
CA SER A 237 -17.48 4.59 -7.19
C SER A 237 -16.96 3.48 -8.12
N MET A 238 -15.65 3.40 -8.32
CA MET A 238 -15.02 2.44 -9.22
C MET A 238 -13.71 1.93 -8.60
N PRO A 239 -13.78 0.91 -7.74
CA PRO A 239 -12.60 0.30 -7.15
C PRO A 239 -11.71 -0.34 -8.23
N ILE A 240 -10.41 -0.31 -7.99
CA ILE A 240 -9.39 -0.98 -8.80
C ILE A 240 -8.77 -2.10 -8.00
N VAL A 241 -8.76 -3.29 -8.59
CA VAL A 241 -8.09 -4.48 -8.07
C VAL A 241 -6.78 -4.64 -8.82
N GLN A 242 -5.67 -4.41 -8.14
CA GLN A 242 -4.33 -4.59 -8.69
C GLN A 242 -3.84 -6.01 -8.38
N THR A 243 -3.63 -6.76 -9.46
CA THR A 243 -3.14 -8.13 -9.46
C THR A 243 -1.63 -8.16 -9.66
N GLN A 244 -0.98 -9.24 -9.21
CA GLN A 244 0.45 -9.45 -9.42
C GLN A 244 0.79 -9.82 -10.87
N THR A 245 -0.18 -10.32 -11.63
CA THR A 245 0.04 -10.93 -12.97
C THR A 245 -0.64 -10.18 -14.11
N GLN A 246 -1.86 -9.69 -13.91
CA GLN A 246 -2.68 -9.03 -14.96
C GLN A 246 -2.63 -7.49 -14.87
N GLY A 247 -2.00 -6.94 -13.83
CA GLY A 247 -2.00 -5.50 -13.54
C GLY A 247 -3.32 -5.06 -12.89
N ALA A 248 -3.73 -3.83 -13.18
CA ALA A 248 -4.92 -3.21 -12.59
C ALA A 248 -6.20 -3.56 -13.38
N LEU A 249 -7.20 -4.07 -12.67
CA LEU A 249 -8.51 -4.43 -13.20
C LEU A 249 -9.61 -3.56 -12.55
N PRO A 250 -10.55 -3.00 -13.33
CA PRO A 250 -11.72 -2.34 -12.76
C PRO A 250 -12.63 -3.35 -12.07
N ALA A 251 -13.25 -2.92 -10.98
CA ALA A 251 -14.15 -3.74 -10.20
C ALA A 251 -15.46 -3.01 -9.88
N LYS A 252 -16.49 -3.77 -9.54
CA LYS A 252 -17.78 -3.26 -9.06
C LYS A 252 -18.05 -3.82 -7.67
N VAL A 253 -18.53 -2.98 -6.76
CA VAL A 253 -19.03 -3.46 -5.46
C VAL A 253 -20.36 -4.18 -5.72
N VAL A 254 -20.45 -5.46 -5.38
CA VAL A 254 -21.67 -6.29 -5.55
C VAL A 254 -22.27 -6.75 -4.22
N TYR A 255 -21.54 -6.52 -3.13
CA TYR A 255 -22.03 -6.68 -1.76
C TYR A 255 -21.32 -5.68 -0.87
N PHE A 256 -22.06 -5.09 0.07
CA PHE A 256 -21.55 -4.11 1.02
C PHE A 256 -22.32 -4.23 2.33
N ASP A 257 -21.60 -4.54 3.41
CA ASP A 257 -22.11 -4.61 4.77
C ASP A 257 -21.26 -3.71 5.67
N ALA A 258 -21.85 -2.57 6.05
CA ALA A 258 -21.23 -1.59 6.93
C ALA A 258 -21.09 -2.06 8.38
N VAL A 259 -21.90 -3.05 8.81
CA VAL A 259 -21.92 -3.56 10.18
C VAL A 259 -20.82 -4.59 10.36
N LYS A 260 -20.75 -5.58 9.47
CA LYS A 260 -19.71 -6.62 9.49
C LYS A 260 -18.37 -6.16 8.91
N ASP A 261 -18.37 -4.96 8.33
CA ASP A 261 -17.24 -4.41 7.58
C ASP A 261 -16.77 -5.38 6.48
N LEU A 262 -17.69 -5.88 5.67
CA LEU A 262 -17.39 -6.78 4.56
C LEU A 262 -17.93 -6.24 3.24
N ALA A 263 -17.16 -6.39 2.17
CA ALA A 263 -17.59 -6.10 0.82
C ALA A 263 -17.09 -7.16 -0.16
N VAL A 264 -17.89 -7.44 -1.20
CA VAL A 264 -17.49 -8.31 -2.31
C VAL A 264 -17.41 -7.47 -3.58
N LEU A 265 -16.29 -7.62 -4.29
CA LEU A 265 -16.03 -6.99 -5.57
C LEU A 265 -16.20 -8.01 -6.70
N ALA A 266 -16.93 -7.65 -7.74
CA ALA A 266 -16.95 -8.36 -9.01
C ALA A 266 -15.84 -7.81 -9.92
N VAL A 267 -15.01 -8.70 -10.44
CA VAL A 267 -13.87 -8.41 -11.32
C VAL A 267 -13.93 -9.33 -12.53
N ASP A 268 -14.57 -8.87 -13.60
CA ASP A 268 -15.01 -9.72 -14.72
C ASP A 268 -13.86 -10.44 -15.45
N SER A 269 -12.65 -9.88 -15.46
CA SER A 269 -11.47 -10.43 -16.16
C SER A 269 -10.40 -11.02 -15.23
N LEU A 270 -10.74 -11.30 -13.97
CA LEU A 270 -9.78 -11.80 -12.99
C LEU A 270 -9.51 -13.29 -13.21
N ASP A 271 -8.25 -13.61 -13.51
CA ASP A 271 -7.72 -14.97 -13.64
C ASP A 271 -6.85 -15.30 -12.42
N ALA A 272 -7.51 -15.76 -11.36
CA ALA A 272 -6.87 -16.14 -10.11
C ALA A 272 -7.69 -17.19 -9.37
N THR A 273 -7.01 -18.13 -8.72
CA THR A 273 -7.64 -19.22 -7.97
C THR A 273 -8.21 -18.71 -6.65
N PRO A 274 -9.47 -19.03 -6.30
CA PRO A 274 -10.02 -18.74 -4.98
C PRO A 274 -9.18 -19.36 -3.87
N LEU A 275 -9.04 -18.63 -2.75
CA LEU A 275 -8.41 -19.19 -1.57
C LEU A 275 -9.35 -20.19 -0.91
N PRO A 276 -8.86 -21.39 -0.54
CA PRO A 276 -9.61 -22.31 0.29
C PRO A 276 -9.85 -21.71 1.68
N THR A 277 -10.99 -22.02 2.28
CA THR A 277 -11.38 -21.58 3.62
C THR A 277 -11.32 -22.74 4.61
N ALA A 278 -10.94 -22.47 5.85
CA ALA A 278 -11.03 -23.42 6.96
C ALA A 278 -11.97 -22.88 8.05
N ALA A 279 -12.31 -23.72 9.02
CA ALA A 279 -13.10 -23.30 10.18
C ALA A 279 -12.29 -22.37 11.10
N THR A 280 -12.99 -21.70 12.02
CA THR A 280 -12.41 -20.89 13.08
C THR A 280 -11.39 -21.71 13.90
N VAL A 281 -10.15 -21.23 13.98
CA VAL A 281 -9.06 -21.79 14.79
C VAL A 281 -9.12 -21.32 16.25
N PRO A 282 -8.59 -22.10 17.23
CA PRO A 282 -8.52 -21.71 18.63
C PRO A 282 -7.41 -20.67 18.91
N GLY A 283 -7.41 -20.11 20.12
CA GLY A 283 -6.31 -19.28 20.63
C GLY A 283 -4.97 -20.05 20.70
N ASN A 284 -3.88 -19.29 20.77
CA ASN A 284 -2.49 -19.73 20.67
C ASN A 284 -2.13 -20.45 19.36
N THR A 285 -2.86 -20.17 18.28
CA THR A 285 -2.59 -20.74 16.95
C THR A 285 -1.67 -19.81 16.15
N ALA A 286 -0.56 -20.34 15.64
CA ALA A 286 0.30 -19.62 14.69
C ALA A 286 -0.41 -19.45 13.34
N ALA A 287 -0.31 -18.25 12.79
CA ALA A 287 -0.97 -17.84 11.55
C ALA A 287 -0.08 -16.84 10.79
N ALA A 288 -0.55 -16.41 9.63
CA ALA A 288 -0.01 -15.25 8.94
C ALA A 288 -1.14 -14.43 8.34
N PHE A 289 -0.96 -13.12 8.20
CA PHE A 289 -1.83 -12.32 7.35
C PHE A 289 -1.06 -11.84 6.12
N ALA A 290 -1.75 -11.75 5.00
CA ALA A 290 -1.20 -11.26 3.75
C ALA A 290 -1.90 -9.96 3.35
N GLY A 291 -1.14 -8.94 2.97
CA GLY A 291 -1.73 -7.66 2.54
C GLY A 291 -0.73 -6.65 2.03
N TYR A 292 -1.21 -5.44 1.76
CA TYR A 292 -0.46 -4.33 1.17
C TYR A 292 -0.29 -3.21 2.19
N PRO A 293 0.54 -3.40 3.24
CA PRO A 293 0.69 -2.41 4.31
C PRO A 293 1.13 -1.07 3.74
N LEU A 294 0.42 -0.03 4.17
CA LEU A 294 0.62 1.37 3.79
C LEU A 294 0.51 1.58 2.27
N GLY A 295 -0.29 0.75 1.59
CA GLY A 295 -0.41 0.74 0.13
C GLY A 295 0.88 0.33 -0.59
N GLY A 296 1.84 -0.26 0.13
CA GLY A 296 3.12 -0.72 -0.40
C GLY A 296 3.02 -2.05 -1.17
N PRO A 297 4.13 -2.77 -1.35
CA PRO A 297 4.10 -4.11 -1.95
C PRO A 297 3.41 -5.11 -1.03
N LEU A 298 3.01 -6.25 -1.61
CA LEU A 298 2.47 -7.37 -0.85
C LEU A 298 3.47 -7.85 0.19
N GLN A 299 3.00 -8.07 1.40
CA GLN A 299 3.76 -8.69 2.49
C GLN A 299 2.93 -9.80 3.14
N VAL A 300 3.58 -10.93 3.42
CA VAL A 300 3.07 -11.96 4.33
C VAL A 300 3.76 -11.78 5.67
N ARG A 301 2.99 -11.47 6.72
CA ARG A 301 3.52 -11.15 8.05
C ARG A 301 3.01 -12.15 9.09
N PRO A 302 3.85 -12.55 10.05
CA PRO A 302 3.47 -13.56 11.02
C PRO A 302 2.43 -13.01 11.99
N ALA A 303 1.54 -13.88 12.44
CA ALA A 303 0.52 -13.60 13.44
C ALA A 303 0.37 -14.77 14.41
N THR A 304 -0.13 -14.48 15.61
CA THR A 304 -0.63 -15.50 16.53
C THR A 304 -2.04 -15.15 16.94
N VAL A 305 -2.98 -16.07 16.77
CA VAL A 305 -4.33 -15.90 17.32
C VAL A 305 -4.24 -15.97 18.84
N LEU A 306 -4.53 -14.88 19.53
CA LEU A 306 -4.49 -14.83 20.99
C LEU A 306 -5.78 -15.40 21.58
N SER A 307 -6.91 -14.94 21.05
CA SER A 307 -8.24 -15.33 21.49
C SER A 307 -9.26 -15.12 20.37
N SER A 308 -10.43 -15.73 20.52
CA SER A 308 -11.60 -15.49 19.69
C SER A 308 -12.85 -15.34 20.54
N GLY A 309 -13.81 -14.55 20.07
CA GLY A 309 -15.12 -14.44 20.70
C GLY A 309 -15.87 -13.17 20.33
N PRO A 310 -17.06 -12.99 20.92
CA PRO A 310 -17.92 -11.87 20.60
C PRO A 310 -17.37 -10.55 21.17
N MET A 311 -17.29 -9.52 20.33
CA MET A 311 -16.87 -8.18 20.69
C MET A 311 -17.83 -7.13 20.13
N LEU A 312 -18.06 -6.05 20.89
CA LEU A 312 -18.81 -4.90 20.39
C LEU A 312 -17.93 -4.08 19.44
N VAL A 313 -18.24 -4.18 18.16
CA VAL A 313 -17.52 -3.49 17.07
C VAL A 313 -18.44 -2.39 16.51
N PRO A 314 -17.99 -1.12 16.46
CA PRO A 314 -18.75 -0.08 15.77
C PRO A 314 -18.78 -0.35 14.27
N ASP A 315 -19.87 0.03 13.60
CA ASP A 315 -19.92 0.04 12.13
C ASP A 315 -18.81 0.92 11.53
N ILE A 316 -18.61 0.81 10.21
CA ILE A 316 -17.55 1.56 9.49
C ILE A 316 -17.69 3.08 9.58
N THR A 317 -18.85 3.62 9.95
CA THR A 317 -19.09 5.06 10.15
C THR A 317 -18.76 5.52 11.57
N GLY A 318 -18.48 4.58 12.48
CA GLY A 318 -18.30 4.84 13.91
C GLY A 318 -19.61 4.95 14.68
N GLY A 319 -20.71 4.47 14.09
CA GLY A 319 -22.06 4.57 14.62
C GLY A 319 -22.40 3.45 15.62
N ALA A 320 -23.44 2.69 15.29
CA ALA A 320 -23.96 1.66 16.19
C ALA A 320 -22.92 0.54 16.36
N LYS A 321 -22.84 -0.02 17.57
CA LYS A 321 -22.01 -1.19 17.85
C LYS A 321 -22.82 -2.46 17.68
N SER A 322 -22.24 -3.43 16.99
CA SER A 322 -22.80 -4.77 16.85
C SER A 322 -21.88 -5.79 17.50
N LEU A 323 -22.47 -6.85 18.03
CA LEU A 323 -21.73 -7.97 18.60
C LEU A 323 -21.28 -8.87 17.44
N LEU A 324 -19.97 -8.95 17.19
CA LEU A 324 -19.38 -9.74 16.13
C LEU A 324 -18.35 -10.70 16.69
N ASP A 325 -18.24 -11.90 16.11
CA ASP A 325 -17.19 -12.85 16.46
C ASP A 325 -15.86 -12.46 15.79
N VAL A 326 -14.90 -12.04 16.62
CA VAL A 326 -13.59 -11.53 16.21
C VAL A 326 -12.45 -12.35 16.80
N TYR A 327 -11.32 -12.34 16.11
CA TYR A 327 -10.02 -12.71 16.63
C TYR A 327 -9.29 -11.49 17.17
N GLN A 328 -8.63 -11.69 18.31
CA GLN A 328 -7.51 -10.86 18.71
C GLN A 328 -6.21 -11.52 18.25
N LEU A 329 -5.36 -10.77 17.58
CA LEU A 329 -4.11 -11.25 16.98
C LEU A 329 -2.92 -10.56 17.62
N ALA A 330 -1.88 -11.33 17.95
CA ALA A 330 -0.53 -10.80 18.04
C ALA A 330 -0.01 -10.64 16.61
N GLY A 331 0.42 -9.44 16.24
CA GLY A 331 0.91 -9.11 14.92
C GLY A 331 0.77 -7.62 14.63
N ASN A 332 1.76 -7.04 13.96
CA ASN A 332 1.76 -5.63 13.62
C ASN A 332 0.89 -5.38 12.38
N VAL A 333 -0.41 -5.21 12.62
CA VAL A 333 -1.41 -4.85 11.61
C VAL A 333 -1.34 -3.35 11.33
N GLN A 334 -1.23 -2.98 10.06
CA GLN A 334 -1.12 -1.61 9.59
C GLN A 334 -2.25 -1.28 8.62
N SER A 335 -2.52 0.03 8.45
CA SER A 335 -3.34 0.55 7.36
C SER A 335 -2.91 -0.10 6.03
N GLY A 336 -3.87 -0.50 5.20
CA GLY A 336 -3.61 -1.27 3.97
C GLY A 336 -3.67 -2.80 4.13
N ASN A 337 -3.49 -3.36 5.34
CA ASN A 337 -3.73 -4.80 5.57
C ASN A 337 -5.22 -5.15 5.65
N SER A 338 -6.08 -4.18 5.94
CA SER A 338 -7.53 -4.35 6.00
C SER A 338 -8.09 -5.03 4.76
N GLY A 339 -8.94 -6.03 4.98
CA GLY A 339 -9.58 -6.88 3.98
C GLY A 339 -8.70 -8.06 3.53
N GLY A 340 -7.47 -8.15 4.03
CA GLY A 340 -6.55 -9.26 3.77
C GLY A 340 -6.94 -10.52 4.55
N PRO A 341 -6.59 -11.71 4.02
CA PRO A 341 -6.88 -12.96 4.69
C PRO A 341 -5.94 -13.18 5.88
N LEU A 342 -6.49 -13.69 6.98
CA LEU A 342 -5.75 -14.42 8.01
C LEU A 342 -5.66 -15.88 7.57
N LEU A 343 -4.45 -16.42 7.50
CA LEU A 343 -4.13 -17.72 6.94
C LEU A 343 -3.62 -18.67 8.02
N ASP A 344 -4.12 -19.91 8.02
CA ASP A 344 -3.52 -21.01 8.77
C ASP A 344 -2.20 -21.47 8.13
N LYS A 345 -1.51 -22.44 8.75
CA LYS A 345 -0.23 -23.00 8.26
C LYS A 345 -0.31 -23.63 6.86
N ASP A 346 -1.50 -24.01 6.42
CA ASP A 346 -1.75 -24.67 5.14
C ASP A 346 -2.19 -23.68 4.05
N GLY A 347 -2.30 -22.39 4.41
CA GLY A 347 -2.71 -21.32 3.50
C GLY A 347 -4.23 -21.23 3.32
N HIS A 348 -5.01 -21.85 4.20
CA HIS A 348 -6.46 -21.67 4.22
C HIS A 348 -6.84 -20.39 4.95
N VAL A 349 -7.88 -19.71 4.47
CA VAL A 349 -8.44 -18.53 5.12
C VAL A 349 -9.20 -18.94 6.37
N VAL A 350 -8.78 -18.40 7.51
CA VAL A 350 -9.43 -18.58 8.82
C VAL A 350 -10.00 -17.27 9.36
N GLY A 351 -9.82 -16.14 8.68
CA GLY A 351 -10.45 -14.87 9.04
C GLY A 351 -10.10 -13.73 8.09
N VAL A 352 -10.63 -12.53 8.35
CA VAL A 352 -10.43 -11.31 7.55
C VAL A 352 -9.91 -10.19 8.44
N VAL A 353 -8.69 -9.70 8.21
CA VAL A 353 -8.09 -8.61 8.99
C VAL A 353 -8.87 -7.32 8.77
N PHE A 354 -9.28 -6.61 9.82
CA PHE A 354 -10.09 -5.39 9.68
C PHE A 354 -9.71 -4.21 10.58
N ALA A 355 -9.03 -4.44 11.70
CA ALA A 355 -8.73 -3.37 12.65
C ALA A 355 -7.38 -3.56 13.37
N LYS A 356 -6.90 -2.50 14.02
CA LYS A 356 -5.77 -2.52 14.96
C LYS A 356 -6.21 -2.05 16.36
N ALA A 357 -5.44 -2.39 17.39
CA ALA A 357 -5.69 -1.84 18.72
C ALA A 357 -5.26 -0.36 18.80
N THR A 358 -6.01 0.45 19.56
CA THR A 358 -5.68 1.86 19.82
C THR A 358 -4.43 2.05 20.69
N SER A 359 -4.13 1.08 21.54
CA SER A 359 -3.11 1.20 22.60
C SER A 359 -1.90 0.28 22.43
N ASN A 360 -1.91 -0.63 21.46
CA ASN A 360 -0.84 -1.60 21.26
C ASN A 360 -0.67 -1.93 19.77
N GLU A 361 0.42 -1.48 19.16
CA GLU A 361 0.71 -1.69 17.74
C GLU A 361 0.94 -3.17 17.36
N GLN A 362 1.22 -4.04 18.34
CA GLN A 362 1.37 -5.47 18.14
C GLN A 362 0.06 -6.25 18.27
N VAL A 363 -1.08 -5.56 18.44
CA VAL A 363 -2.39 -6.18 18.52
C VAL A 363 -3.26 -5.78 17.32
N GLY A 364 -3.64 -6.78 16.55
CA GLY A 364 -4.58 -6.66 15.43
C GLY A 364 -5.90 -7.37 15.70
N PHE A 365 -6.90 -7.12 14.86
CA PHE A 365 -8.18 -7.83 14.89
C PHE A 365 -8.55 -8.35 13.51
N ALA A 366 -9.11 -9.55 13.49
CA ALA A 366 -9.68 -10.16 12.30
C ALA A 366 -11.11 -10.65 12.57
N LEU A 367 -11.99 -10.55 11.59
CA LEU A 367 -13.31 -11.14 11.64
C LEU A 367 -13.18 -12.66 11.47
N THR A 368 -13.91 -13.45 12.26
CA THR A 368 -13.84 -14.91 12.19
C THR A 368 -14.59 -15.45 10.97
N MET A 369 -14.38 -16.73 10.65
CA MET A 369 -15.14 -17.39 9.59
C MET A 369 -16.62 -17.59 9.94
N ALA A 370 -17.02 -17.51 11.22
CA ALA A 370 -18.44 -17.51 11.59
C ALA A 370 -19.19 -16.34 10.92
N GLU A 371 -18.52 -15.20 10.76
CA GLU A 371 -19.09 -14.01 10.15
C GLU A 371 -18.84 -13.94 8.64
N ALA A 372 -17.64 -14.33 8.18
CA ALA A 372 -17.23 -14.19 6.79
C ALA A 372 -17.70 -15.33 5.88
N ALA A 373 -17.83 -16.57 6.38
CA ALA A 373 -18.18 -17.73 5.57
C ALA A 373 -19.56 -17.61 4.86
N PRO A 374 -20.62 -17.07 5.49
CA PRO A 374 -21.90 -16.85 4.81
C PRO A 374 -21.77 -15.93 3.58
N VAL A 375 -20.95 -14.87 3.69
CA VAL A 375 -20.70 -13.93 2.59
C VAL A 375 -19.88 -14.59 1.48
N ILE A 376 -18.85 -15.37 1.86
CA ILE A 376 -18.03 -16.13 0.91
C ILE A 376 -18.88 -17.14 0.12
N ALA A 377 -19.77 -17.86 0.80
CA ALA A 377 -20.66 -18.83 0.16
C ALA A 377 -21.65 -18.16 -0.81
N ALA A 378 -22.09 -16.94 -0.51
CA ALA A 378 -22.98 -16.16 -1.38
C ALA A 378 -22.24 -15.45 -2.53
N ALA A 379 -20.93 -15.20 -2.42
CA ALA A 379 -20.14 -14.44 -3.40
C ALA A 379 -20.37 -14.85 -4.88
N PRO A 380 -20.46 -16.14 -5.25
CA PRO A 380 -20.68 -16.54 -6.65
C PRO A 380 -22.00 -16.03 -7.25
N SER A 381 -23.05 -15.85 -6.45
CA SER A 381 -24.38 -15.42 -6.93
C SER A 381 -24.56 -13.89 -6.94
N LEU A 382 -23.65 -13.15 -6.29
CA LEU A 382 -23.66 -11.69 -6.23
C LEU A 382 -23.14 -11.11 -7.56
N SER A 383 -23.99 -10.40 -8.30
CA SER A 383 -23.64 -9.83 -9.62
C SER A 383 -24.10 -8.38 -9.83
N ASN A 384 -25.16 -7.96 -9.14
CA ASN A 384 -25.70 -6.61 -9.25
C ASN A 384 -24.84 -5.63 -8.48
N ALA A 385 -24.50 -4.50 -9.11
CA ALA A 385 -23.76 -3.44 -8.45
C ALA A 385 -24.60 -2.82 -7.33
N VAL A 386 -23.97 -2.58 -6.18
CA VAL A 386 -24.56 -1.90 -5.03
C VAL A 386 -23.76 -0.63 -4.71
N GLY A 387 -24.40 0.32 -4.02
CA GLY A 387 -23.71 1.53 -3.57
C GLY A 387 -22.66 1.20 -2.50
N ALA A 388 -21.48 1.82 -2.59
CA ALA A 388 -20.38 1.60 -1.64
C ALA A 388 -20.51 2.42 -0.34
N GLY A 389 -21.73 2.73 0.09
CA GLY A 389 -22.00 3.51 1.31
C GLY A 389 -21.34 4.89 1.36
N ALA A 390 -21.31 5.47 2.56
CA ALA A 390 -20.58 6.69 2.88
C ALA A 390 -19.30 6.34 3.65
N CYS A 391 -18.25 7.13 3.45
CA CYS A 391 -17.06 7.08 4.30
C CYS A 391 -17.33 7.75 5.65
N LYS A 392 -16.53 7.39 6.65
CA LYS A 392 -16.44 8.16 7.89
C LYS A 392 -15.89 9.55 7.55
N VAL A 393 -16.69 10.59 7.77
CA VAL A 393 -16.23 11.97 7.68
C VAL A 393 -15.44 12.25 8.95
N GLY A 394 -14.12 12.33 8.83
CA GLY A 394 -13.21 12.68 9.92
C GLY A 394 -13.22 14.18 10.19
#